data_AF-I7GGE9-F1
#
_entry.id   AF-I7GGE9-F1
#
_cell.length_a   1.000
_cell.length_b   1.000
_cell.length_c   1.000
_cell.angle_alpha   90.00
_cell.angle_beta   90.00
_cell.angle_gamma   90.00
#
_symmetry.space_group_name_H-M   'P 1'
#
loop_
_entity.id
_entity.type
_entity.pdbx_description
1 polymer ?
#
loop_
_entity_poly.entity_id
_entity_poly.type
_entity_poly.pdbx_seq_one_letter_code
_entity_poly.pdbx_strand_id
1 'polypeptide(L)'
;MGMSASDTKTPARQPRFVGPQCYERDMTIQCRDCVAGLEHCHGTLIHHVRYCVECTDDGCTTPEIAHTFSIDCETVGCLCSEDIAIAI
;
A
#
# COMPACT_ATOMS: atom_id res chain seq x y z
N MET A 1 -26.32 -28.33 22.69
CA MET A 1 -26.03 -26.90 22.92
C MET A 1 -24.56 -26.64 22.62
N GLY A 2 -24.29 -25.71 21.71
CA GLY A 2 -22.92 -25.32 21.34
C GLY A 2 -22.81 -24.89 19.88
N MET A 3 -23.64 -23.95 19.43
CA MET A 3 -23.34 -23.18 18.24
C MET A 3 -22.15 -22.27 18.57
N SER A 4 -21.11 -22.24 17.73
CA SER A 4 -20.14 -21.14 17.77
C SER A 4 -19.57 -20.85 16.39
N ALA A 5 -19.96 -19.65 15.94
CA ALA A 5 -19.33 -18.75 14.99
C ALA A 5 -18.94 -19.30 13.62
N SER A 6 -19.85 -19.13 12.66
CA SER A 6 -19.49 -18.97 11.25
C SER A 6 -18.55 -17.77 11.11
N ASP A 7 -17.27 -18.04 10.85
CA ASP A 7 -16.31 -17.04 10.36
C ASP A 7 -16.80 -16.53 9.00
N THR A 8 -17.52 -15.41 8.98
CA THR A 8 -17.81 -14.66 7.75
C THR A 8 -16.56 -13.96 7.28
N LYS A 9 -15.61 -14.74 6.77
CA LYS A 9 -14.47 -14.29 5.98
C LYS A 9 -15.01 -13.66 4.71
N THR A 10 -15.07 -12.32 4.68
CA THR A 10 -15.49 -11.55 3.51
C THR A 10 -14.71 -12.04 2.30
N PRO A 11 -15.37 -12.55 1.23
CA PRO A 11 -14.65 -13.03 0.07
C PRO A 11 -13.90 -11.86 -0.58
N ALA A 12 -12.65 -12.11 -0.99
CA ALA A 12 -11.89 -11.16 -1.80
C ALA A 12 -12.76 -10.70 -2.99
N ARG A 13 -12.65 -9.41 -3.37
CA ARG A 13 -13.47 -8.82 -4.45
C ARG A 13 -13.30 -9.52 -5.81
N GLN A 14 -12.26 -10.37 -5.99
CA GLN A 14 -11.99 -11.15 -7.20
C GLN A 14 -11.52 -12.58 -6.90
N PRO A 15 -12.43 -13.51 -6.55
CA PRO A 15 -12.08 -14.88 -6.14
C PRO A 15 -11.57 -15.77 -7.29
N ARG A 16 -11.69 -15.33 -8.55
CA ARG A 16 -11.17 -16.06 -9.73
C ARG A 16 -9.68 -15.81 -9.99
N PHE A 17 -9.15 -14.69 -9.48
CA PHE A 17 -7.74 -14.29 -9.67
C PHE A 17 -6.94 -14.39 -8.37
N VAL A 18 -7.59 -14.14 -7.22
CA VAL A 18 -6.95 -14.16 -5.90
C VAL A 18 -7.46 -15.37 -5.13
N GLY A 19 -6.61 -16.38 -4.95
CA GLY A 19 -6.95 -17.57 -4.18
C GLY A 19 -7.21 -17.22 -2.71
N PRO A 20 -8.06 -17.99 -2.00
CA PRO A 20 -8.41 -17.73 -0.60
C PRO A 20 -7.23 -17.80 0.38
N GLN A 21 -6.05 -18.27 -0.07
CA GLN A 21 -4.82 -18.36 0.72
C GLN A 21 -3.86 -17.18 0.48
N CYS A 22 -4.17 -16.25 -0.44
CA CYS A 22 -3.30 -15.12 -0.76
C CYS A 22 -3.23 -14.08 0.36
N TYR A 23 -4.24 -13.98 1.22
CA TYR A 23 -4.23 -13.05 2.37
C TYR A 23 -3.74 -13.71 3.68
N GLU A 24 -3.87 -15.03 3.84
CA GLU A 24 -3.32 -15.76 5.02
C GLU A 24 -1.81 -15.94 4.92
N ARG A 25 -1.26 -15.86 3.71
CA ARG A 25 0.18 -15.92 3.46
C ARG A 25 0.91 -14.58 3.68
N ASP A 26 0.22 -13.54 4.11
CA ASP A 26 0.80 -12.20 4.30
C ASP A 26 1.78 -12.10 5.49
N MET A 27 1.84 -13.12 6.36
CA MET A 27 2.91 -13.22 7.38
C MET A 27 4.11 -14.10 6.99
N THR A 28 4.12 -14.77 5.82
CA THR A 28 5.24 -15.66 5.43
C THR A 28 5.59 -15.71 3.93
N ILE A 29 4.88 -15.01 3.03
CA ILE A 29 5.27 -14.89 1.62
C ILE A 29 6.56 -14.10 1.55
N GLN A 30 7.65 -14.76 1.16
CA GLN A 30 8.85 -14.06 0.75
C GLN A 30 8.56 -13.34 -0.57
N CYS A 31 8.75 -12.02 -0.58
CA CYS A 31 8.68 -11.21 -1.80
C CYS A 31 9.65 -11.80 -2.84
N ARG A 32 9.17 -12.02 -4.08
CA ARG A 32 10.01 -12.56 -5.17
C ARG A 32 11.25 -11.70 -5.39
N ASP A 33 11.10 -10.38 -5.33
CA ASP A 33 12.17 -9.44 -5.64
C ASP A 33 13.19 -9.38 -4.48
N CYS A 34 12.75 -9.55 -3.23
CA CYS A 34 13.65 -9.80 -2.07
C CYS A 34 14.46 -11.08 -2.26
N VAL A 35 13.82 -12.18 -2.67
CA VAL A 35 14.49 -13.47 -2.88
C VAL A 35 15.49 -13.38 -4.04
N ALA A 36 15.17 -12.60 -5.07
CA ALA A 36 16.04 -12.35 -6.20
C ALA A 36 17.14 -11.31 -5.91
N GLY A 37 17.12 -10.64 -4.74
CA GLY A 37 18.08 -9.60 -4.37
C GLY A 37 18.01 -8.35 -5.25
N LEU A 38 16.84 -8.06 -5.83
CA LEU A 38 16.64 -6.87 -6.65
C LEU A 38 16.43 -5.64 -5.77
N GLU A 39 16.86 -4.48 -6.25
CA GLU A 39 16.57 -3.21 -5.60
C GLU A 39 15.09 -2.85 -5.79
N HIS A 40 14.34 -2.83 -4.70
CA HIS A 40 12.91 -2.50 -4.68
C HIS A 40 12.51 -1.97 -3.31
N CYS A 41 11.38 -1.28 -3.25
CA CYS A 41 10.76 -0.80 -2.02
C CYS A 41 9.35 -1.37 -1.86
N HIS A 42 8.99 -1.67 -0.61
CA HIS A 42 7.64 -2.11 -0.22
C HIS A 42 6.73 -0.97 0.22
N GLY A 43 7.31 0.19 0.50
CA GLY A 43 6.54 1.39 0.81
C GLY A 43 5.80 1.91 -0.40
N THR A 44 4.81 2.74 -0.14
CA THR A 44 4.07 3.49 -1.16
C THR A 44 4.76 4.81 -1.39
N LEU A 45 5.09 5.12 -2.63
CA LEU A 45 5.62 6.43 -3.00
C LEU A 45 4.45 7.43 -3.18
N ILE A 46 4.43 8.48 -2.38
CA ILE A 46 3.42 9.53 -2.40
C ILE A 46 3.98 10.72 -3.18
N HIS A 47 3.31 11.08 -4.27
CA HIS A 47 3.59 12.27 -5.05
C HIS A 47 2.86 13.46 -4.45
N HIS A 48 3.60 14.29 -3.72
CA HIS A 48 3.06 15.52 -3.17
C HIS A 48 2.99 16.63 -4.22
N VAL A 49 1.89 17.37 -4.20
CA VAL A 49 1.72 18.54 -5.07
C VAL A 49 2.57 19.75 -4.63
N ARG A 50 2.94 19.82 -3.34
CA ARG A 50 3.71 20.97 -2.77
C ARG A 50 5.02 20.57 -2.07
N TYR A 51 5.25 19.29 -1.84
CA TYR A 51 6.44 18.79 -1.13
C TYR A 51 7.23 17.84 -2.01
N CYS A 52 8.42 17.46 -1.57
CA CYS A 52 9.15 16.36 -2.18
C CYS A 52 8.32 15.08 -2.12
N VAL A 53 8.59 14.15 -3.03
CA VAL A 53 8.05 12.79 -2.94
C VAL A 53 8.43 12.16 -1.60
N GLU A 54 7.52 11.39 -1.05
CA GLU A 54 7.69 10.72 0.24
C GLU A 54 7.39 9.24 0.09
N CYS A 55 8.20 8.38 0.69
CA CYS A 55 7.84 6.97 0.83
C CYS A 55 7.24 6.76 2.21
N THR A 56 6.18 5.96 2.30
CA THR A 56 5.56 5.61 3.59
C THR A 56 6.46 4.79 4.52
N ASP A 57 7.61 4.31 4.04
CA ASP A 57 8.65 3.68 4.87
C ASP A 57 9.66 4.75 5.32
N ASP A 58 9.66 5.08 6.62
CA ASP A 58 10.46 6.16 7.23
C ASP A 58 11.97 6.02 7.00
N GLY A 59 12.45 4.81 6.72
CA GLY A 59 13.85 4.50 6.45
C GLY A 59 14.23 4.40 4.97
N CYS A 60 13.28 4.65 4.06
CA CYS A 60 13.52 4.46 2.64
C CYS A 60 14.56 5.45 2.10
N THR A 61 15.62 4.91 1.50
CA THR A 61 16.68 5.67 0.82
C THR A 61 16.79 5.30 -0.67
N THR A 62 15.91 4.42 -1.14
CA THR A 62 15.89 3.97 -2.54
C THR A 62 15.32 5.05 -3.46
N PRO A 63 15.77 5.11 -4.72
CA PRO A 63 15.23 6.06 -5.70
C PRO A 63 13.76 5.78 -6.01
N GLU A 64 13.05 6.77 -6.54
CA GLU A 64 11.63 6.67 -6.90
C GLU A 64 11.33 5.45 -7.79
N ILE A 65 12.23 5.13 -8.73
CA ILE A 65 12.10 3.98 -9.64
C ILE A 65 12.10 2.61 -8.95
N ALA A 66 12.58 2.51 -7.71
CA ALA A 66 12.54 1.28 -6.92
C ALA A 66 11.15 1.02 -6.31
N HIS A 67 10.25 2.02 -6.34
CA HIS A 67 8.90 1.88 -5.83
C HIS A 67 7.98 1.34 -6.91
N THR A 68 7.44 0.15 -6.69
CA THR A 68 6.44 -0.44 -7.60
C THR A 68 5.09 0.26 -7.49
N PHE A 69 4.79 0.83 -6.32
CA PHE A 69 3.50 1.45 -6.05
C PHE A 69 3.67 2.93 -5.75
N SER A 70 3.05 3.76 -6.60
CA SER A 70 3.02 5.21 -6.49
C SER A 70 1.58 5.71 -6.45
N ILE A 71 1.33 6.75 -5.66
CA ILE A 71 0.01 7.37 -5.50
C ILE A 71 0.13 8.88 -5.36
N ASP A 72 -0.85 9.63 -5.86
CA ASP A 72 -0.90 11.07 -5.68
C ASP A 72 -1.41 11.46 -4.28
N CYS A 73 -0.85 12.51 -3.70
CA CYS A 73 -1.21 12.97 -2.36
C CYS A 73 -2.68 13.40 -2.22
N GLU A 74 -3.32 13.79 -3.32
CA GLU A 74 -4.77 14.08 -3.36
C GLU A 74 -5.60 12.84 -3.03
N THR A 75 -5.21 11.68 -3.59
CA THR A 75 -5.91 10.41 -3.33
C THR A 75 -5.71 9.95 -1.88
N VAL A 76 -4.56 10.27 -1.28
CA VAL A 76 -4.28 10.02 0.13
C VAL A 76 -5.06 10.97 1.05
N GLY A 77 -5.40 12.17 0.58
CA GLY A 77 -6.02 13.22 1.39
C GLY A 77 -5.02 14.01 2.22
N CYS A 78 -3.80 14.22 1.72
CA CYS A 78 -2.80 15.02 2.41
C CYS A 78 -3.22 16.50 2.47
N LEU A 79 -2.93 17.17 3.59
CA LEU A 79 -3.17 18.62 3.77
C LEU A 79 -2.50 19.47 2.69
N CYS A 80 -1.39 18.99 2.14
CA CYS A 80 -0.70 19.66 1.04
C CYS A 80 -1.51 19.71 -0.26
N SER A 81 -2.60 18.95 -0.39
CA SER A 81 -3.51 18.97 -1.53
C SER A 81 -4.72 19.89 -1.30
N GLU A 82 -4.92 20.41 -0.09
CA GLU A 82 -6.05 21.27 0.19
C GLU A 82 -5.83 22.66 -0.43
N ASP A 83 -6.82 23.15 -1.18
CA ASP A 83 -6.86 24.54 -1.58
C ASP A 83 -7.29 25.40 -0.40
N ILE A 84 -6.36 26.17 0.15
CA ILE A 84 -6.66 27.16 1.17
C ILE A 84 -7.35 28.33 0.47
N ALA A 85 -8.67 28.25 0.33
CA ALA A 85 -9.49 29.36 -0.09
C ALA A 85 -9.40 30.46 0.98
N ILE A 86 -8.53 31.44 0.76
CA ILE A 86 -8.50 32.65 1.59
C ILE A 86 -9.74 33.46 1.23
N ALA A 87 -10.72 33.49 2.13
CA ALA A 87 -11.82 34.45 2.03
C ALA A 87 -11.25 35.85 2.31
N ILE A 88 -11.13 36.64 1.25
CA ILE A 88 -10.81 38.07 1.27
C ILE A 88 -12.11 38.88 1.33
#